data_AF-A0A974P3C1-F1
#
_entry.id   AF-A0A974P3C1-F1
#
_cell.length_a   1.000
_cell.length_b   1.000
_cell.length_c   1.000
_cell.angle_alpha   90.00
_cell.angle_beta   90.00
_cell.angle_gamma   90.00
#
_symmetry.space_group_name_H-M   'P 1'
#
loop_
_entity.id
_entity.type
_entity.pdbx_description
1 polymer ?
#
loop_
_entity_poly.entity_id
_entity_poly.type
_entity_poly.pdbx_seq_one_letter_code
_entity_poly.pdbx_strand_id
1 'polypeptide(L)'
;MRFARAGTRGRPAGRARHGPDPDPDAVLVEELVVTARLPGPAWWRVSDADSVVYVLGAPSVMPKSLAWDQSVLTRRLEGANRVILPFNQVSVSLLTAPGAAINLLRLRSKTPYEATLAPALKARFVAVRTRSGKPPERYATKNGLAAGLILVDDYRQASQLTAADPAKTIRRLAKARKIKTEEKSYDVGGLLGQVVRTPPAAQLACLDDALDEAEAGPSTARRAAQAWADGDVRGALAAERGFEKCLASAPGALALDRRFKADQAAAIAKALKTLATPSSWSPAPAAGPGRCAGSAAIAGVRGEDAWRRLGCLISLNARQALARQPAGKPRLGDNVWPIQDTSPVWQGPPWWP
;
A
#
# COMPACT_ATOMS: atom_id res chain seq x y z
N MET A 1 -34.71 16.67 -95.42
CA MET A 1 -34.73 15.66 -94.35
C MET A 1 -33.30 15.14 -94.21
N ARG A 2 -32.45 15.59 -93.26
CA ARG A 2 -32.28 15.09 -91.86
C ARG A 2 -32.26 13.54 -91.84
N PHE A 3 -31.22 12.81 -91.41
CA PHE A 3 -30.14 13.04 -90.44
C PHE A 3 -28.86 12.23 -90.75
N ALA A 4 -27.74 12.73 -90.22
CA ALA A 4 -26.40 12.15 -90.21
C ALA A 4 -26.21 11.00 -89.19
N ARG A 5 -25.18 10.19 -89.38
CA ARG A 5 -24.40 9.60 -88.27
C ARG A 5 -22.93 9.40 -88.66
N ALA A 6 -22.07 10.13 -87.95
CA ALA A 6 -20.61 10.07 -88.01
C ALA A 6 -20.07 8.78 -87.37
N GLY A 7 -18.94 8.31 -87.89
CA GLY A 7 -18.25 7.10 -87.47
C GLY A 7 -17.44 7.23 -86.18
N THR A 8 -16.94 6.09 -85.71
CA THR A 8 -15.92 6.01 -84.67
C THR A 8 -14.91 4.91 -84.98
N ARG A 9 -13.65 5.28 -84.72
CA ARG A 9 -12.39 4.60 -84.99
C ARG A 9 -12.22 3.32 -84.15
N GLY A 10 -11.41 2.40 -84.67
CA GLY A 10 -11.02 1.16 -84.01
C GLY A 10 -10.39 1.35 -82.62
N ARG A 11 -10.70 0.42 -81.72
CA ARG A 11 -10.23 0.37 -80.33
C ARG A 11 -8.93 -0.45 -80.26
N PRO A 12 -7.81 0.09 -79.72
CA PRO A 12 -6.64 -0.73 -79.42
C PRO A 12 -6.92 -1.62 -78.19
N ALA A 13 -6.28 -2.79 -78.16
CA ALA A 13 -6.35 -3.75 -77.07
C ALA A 13 -5.93 -3.10 -75.73
N GLY A 14 -6.75 -3.31 -74.69
CA GLY A 14 -6.52 -2.75 -73.36
C GLY A 14 -5.29 -3.36 -72.71
N ARG A 15 -4.35 -2.48 -72.33
CA ARG A 15 -3.23 -2.76 -71.42
C ARG A 15 -3.79 -3.21 -70.08
N ALA A 16 -3.36 -4.38 -69.59
CA ALA A 16 -3.65 -4.81 -68.22
C ALA A 16 -3.13 -3.73 -67.25
N ARG A 17 -4.03 -3.21 -66.40
CA ARG A 17 -3.66 -2.26 -65.35
C ARG A 17 -2.93 -3.06 -64.27
N HIS A 18 -1.62 -2.85 -64.11
CA HIS A 18 -0.92 -3.20 -62.88
C HIS A 18 -1.60 -2.44 -61.74
N GLY A 19 -2.10 -3.14 -60.73
CA GLY A 19 -2.53 -2.51 -59.48
C GLY A 19 -1.34 -1.85 -58.79
N PRO A 20 -1.56 -0.90 -57.87
CA PRO A 20 -0.48 -0.34 -57.08
C PRO A 20 0.24 -1.46 -56.33
N ASP A 21 1.57 -1.46 -56.45
CA ASP A 21 2.48 -2.33 -55.69
C ASP A 21 2.16 -2.17 -54.19
N PRO A 22 2.05 -3.26 -53.39
CA PRO A 22 1.89 -3.12 -51.95
C PRO A 22 3.08 -2.37 -51.39
N ASP A 23 2.80 -1.23 -50.77
CA ASP A 23 3.77 -0.40 -50.07
C ASP A 23 4.54 -1.27 -49.04
N PRO A 24 5.86 -1.50 -49.22
CA PRO A 24 6.65 -2.33 -48.32
C PRO A 24 6.78 -1.73 -46.92
N ASP A 25 6.40 -0.45 -46.73
CA ASP A 25 6.39 0.23 -45.42
C ASP A 25 5.01 0.15 -44.72
N ALA A 26 4.00 -0.48 -45.32
CA ALA A 26 2.66 -0.62 -44.73
C ALA A 26 2.62 -1.61 -43.54
N VAL A 27 3.71 -2.33 -43.28
CA VAL A 27 3.86 -3.23 -42.13
C VAL A 27 5.21 -2.97 -41.49
N LEU A 28 5.25 -2.10 -40.47
CA LEU A 28 6.24 -2.12 -39.38
C LEU A 28 5.86 -1.05 -38.34
N VAL A 29 4.84 -1.37 -37.54
CA VAL A 29 4.88 -0.98 -36.12
C VAL A 29 4.80 -2.28 -35.36
N GLU A 30 5.96 -2.92 -35.18
CA GLU A 30 6.17 -3.80 -34.04
C GLU A 30 5.65 -3.06 -32.81
N GLU A 31 4.80 -3.72 -32.02
CA GLU A 31 4.20 -3.18 -30.80
C GLU A 31 5.23 -2.34 -30.03
N LEU A 32 5.15 -1.01 -30.12
CA LEU A 32 5.96 -0.12 -29.32
C LEU A 32 5.43 -0.21 -27.89
N VAL A 33 5.90 -1.21 -27.16
CA VAL A 33 5.67 -1.32 -25.72
C VAL A 33 6.47 -0.21 -25.06
N VAL A 34 5.89 0.98 -25.02
CA VAL A 34 6.40 2.07 -24.18
C VAL A 34 6.20 1.64 -22.73
N THR A 35 7.23 1.02 -22.15
CA THR A 35 7.32 0.81 -20.71
C THR A 35 7.70 2.14 -20.05
N ALA A 36 6.79 3.11 -20.10
CA ALA A 36 6.93 4.31 -19.31
C ALA A 36 6.78 3.93 -17.83
N ARG A 37 7.87 3.99 -17.08
CA ARG A 37 7.77 4.03 -15.61
C ARG A 37 7.06 5.33 -15.26
N LEU A 38 5.84 5.22 -14.72
CA LEU A 38 5.18 6.34 -14.10
C LEU A 38 6.06 6.84 -12.96
N PRO A 39 6.53 8.10 -12.99
CA PRO A 39 7.31 8.64 -11.89
C PRO A 39 6.48 8.67 -10.61
N GLY A 40 7.15 8.53 -9.47
CA GLY A 40 6.51 8.56 -8.16
C GLY A 40 6.23 7.18 -7.56
N PRO A 41 5.53 7.15 -6.41
CA PRO A 41 5.23 5.92 -5.70
C PRO A 41 4.41 4.92 -6.49
N ALA A 42 4.57 3.63 -6.15
CA ALA A 42 3.77 2.55 -6.70
C ALA A 42 2.30 2.63 -6.24
N TRP A 43 1.39 2.23 -7.13
CA TRP A 43 -0.04 2.19 -6.89
C TRP A 43 -0.62 0.85 -7.24
N TRP A 44 -1.62 0.43 -6.47
CA TRP A 44 -2.42 -0.75 -6.75
C TRP A 44 -3.79 -0.33 -7.26
N ARG A 45 -4.27 -1.03 -8.29
CA ARG A 45 -5.62 -0.84 -8.83
C ARG A 45 -6.48 -2.00 -8.37
N VAL A 46 -7.56 -1.70 -7.68
CA VAL A 46 -8.63 -2.66 -7.35
C VAL A 46 -9.85 -2.23 -8.14
N SER A 47 -10.43 -3.13 -8.93
CA SER A 47 -11.59 -2.82 -9.75
C SER A 47 -12.63 -3.92 -9.68
N ASP A 48 -13.89 -3.53 -9.78
CA ASP A 48 -15.00 -4.42 -10.14
C ASP A 48 -15.54 -4.02 -11.52
N ALA A 49 -16.82 -4.28 -11.80
CA ALA A 49 -17.41 -4.06 -13.12
C ALA A 49 -17.45 -2.59 -13.54
N ASP A 50 -17.72 -1.67 -12.62
CA ASP A 50 -17.96 -0.25 -12.92
C ASP A 50 -17.19 0.73 -12.03
N SER A 51 -16.49 0.22 -11.01
CA SER A 51 -15.81 1.03 -10.01
C SER A 51 -14.33 0.66 -9.90
N VAL A 52 -13.52 1.67 -9.59
CA VAL A 52 -12.08 1.52 -9.40
C VAL A 52 -11.64 2.23 -8.13
N VAL A 53 -10.85 1.54 -7.32
CA VAL A 53 -10.12 2.10 -6.18
C VAL A 53 -8.64 2.02 -6.48
N TYR A 54 -7.97 3.17 -6.43
CA TYR A 54 -6.52 3.24 -6.46
C TYR A 54 -5.97 3.33 -5.04
N VAL A 55 -5.12 2.38 -4.67
CA VAL A 55 -4.51 2.30 -3.35
C VAL A 55 -3.06 2.78 -3.47
N LEU A 56 -2.69 3.74 -2.62
CA LEU A 56 -1.31 4.14 -2.40
C LEU A 56 -0.84 3.58 -1.06
N GLY A 57 0.10 2.64 -1.10
CA GLY A 57 0.84 2.22 0.08
C GLY A 57 1.77 3.35 0.52
N ALA A 58 1.87 3.59 1.82
CA ALA A 58 2.75 4.60 2.40
C ALA A 58 3.64 3.96 3.50
N PRO A 59 4.93 4.30 3.58
CA PRO A 59 5.80 3.88 4.67
C PRO A 59 5.25 4.28 6.04
N SER A 60 5.49 3.45 7.06
CA SER A 60 5.12 3.77 8.45
C SER A 60 5.95 4.91 9.03
N VAL A 61 7.16 5.13 8.52
CA VAL A 61 8.06 6.22 8.90
C VAL A 61 8.78 6.74 7.66
N MET A 62 8.85 8.05 7.50
CA MET A 62 9.60 8.73 6.45
C MET A 62 10.10 10.10 6.89
N PRO A 63 11.04 10.72 6.17
CA PRO A 63 11.41 12.12 6.41
C PRO A 63 10.24 13.07 6.25
N LYS A 64 10.19 14.09 7.10
CA LYS A 64 9.28 15.22 6.95
C LYS A 64 9.56 15.92 5.63
N SER A 65 8.50 16.31 4.94
CA SER A 65 8.56 17.05 3.68
C SER A 65 9.34 16.32 2.58
N LEU A 66 9.34 14.97 2.58
CA LEU A 66 9.88 14.19 1.47
C LEU A 66 9.22 14.62 0.15
N ALA A 67 10.02 15.04 -0.81
CA ALA A 67 9.55 15.35 -2.16
C ALA A 67 9.28 14.05 -2.94
N TRP A 68 8.16 13.99 -3.64
CA TRP A 68 7.78 12.87 -4.50
C TRP A 68 6.84 13.36 -5.60
N ASP A 69 6.78 12.64 -6.73
CA ASP A 69 5.96 13.03 -7.88
C ASP A 69 4.45 12.85 -7.59
N GLN A 70 3.75 13.97 -7.46
CA GLN A 70 2.32 14.02 -7.17
C GLN A 70 1.44 14.05 -8.43
N SER A 71 2.00 13.94 -9.63
CA SER A 71 1.25 14.04 -10.89
C SER A 71 0.23 12.91 -11.01
N VAL A 72 0.62 11.68 -10.63
CA VAL A 72 -0.28 10.52 -10.68
C VAL A 72 -1.35 10.59 -9.60
N LEU A 73 -1.03 11.12 -8.40
CA LEU A 73 -2.03 11.42 -7.37
C LEU A 73 -3.04 12.45 -7.89
N THR A 74 -2.55 13.54 -8.48
CA THR A 74 -3.37 14.65 -8.96
C THR A 74 -4.37 14.18 -10.02
N ARG A 75 -3.92 13.44 -11.04
CA ARG A 75 -4.81 12.86 -12.06
C ARG A 75 -5.86 11.93 -11.47
N ARG A 76 -5.48 11.10 -10.49
CA ARG A 76 -6.43 10.19 -9.83
C ARG A 76 -7.47 10.93 -8.99
N LEU A 77 -7.13 12.09 -8.43
CA LEU A 77 -8.08 12.92 -7.69
C LEU A 77 -9.08 13.64 -8.60
N GLU A 78 -8.78 13.90 -9.88
CA GLU A 78 -9.69 14.61 -10.80
C GLU A 78 -11.01 13.85 -11.05
N GLY A 79 -10.96 12.51 -11.08
CA GLY A 79 -12.14 11.66 -11.21
C GLY A 79 -12.60 10.99 -9.91
N ALA A 80 -12.00 11.32 -8.77
CA ALA A 80 -12.30 10.64 -7.51
C ALA A 80 -13.55 11.23 -6.83
N ASN A 81 -14.51 10.36 -6.51
CA ASN A 81 -15.69 10.72 -5.71
C ASN A 81 -15.40 10.68 -4.19
N ARG A 82 -14.36 9.95 -3.77
CA ARG A 82 -13.99 9.76 -2.37
C ARG A 82 -12.49 9.51 -2.21
N VAL A 83 -11.96 9.98 -1.09
CA VAL A 83 -10.66 9.59 -0.55
C VAL A 83 -10.87 8.84 0.76
N ILE A 84 -10.27 7.66 0.89
CA ILE A 84 -10.22 6.93 2.15
C ILE A 84 -8.79 7.07 2.68
N LEU A 85 -8.62 7.77 3.79
CA LEU A 85 -7.31 7.90 4.43
C LEU A 85 -7.07 6.69 5.36
N PRO A 86 -5.82 6.47 5.80
CA PRO A 86 -5.50 5.39 6.74
C PRO A 86 -6.32 5.50 8.03
N PHE A 87 -6.94 4.40 8.43
CA PHE A 87 -7.70 4.24 9.68
C PHE A 87 -6.76 3.93 10.86
N ASN A 88 -5.72 4.74 11.03
CA ASN A 88 -4.72 4.60 12.09
C ASN A 88 -4.75 5.77 13.07
N GLN A 89 -5.78 6.60 13.02
CA GLN A 89 -5.99 7.66 14.01
C GLN A 89 -6.43 7.03 15.33
N VAL A 90 -5.68 7.31 16.38
CA VAL A 90 -5.98 6.85 17.73
C VAL A 90 -6.27 8.03 18.63
N SER A 91 -7.24 7.86 19.52
CA SER A 91 -7.56 8.82 20.58
C SER A 91 -7.63 8.09 21.91
N VAL A 92 -7.45 8.83 23.00
CA VAL A 92 -7.76 8.34 24.35
C VAL A 92 -8.93 9.17 24.83
N SER A 93 -10.10 8.55 24.91
CA SER A 93 -11.30 9.23 25.39
C SER A 93 -11.56 8.83 26.84
N LEU A 94 -11.52 9.83 27.73
CA LEU A 94 -11.82 9.64 29.15
C LEU A 94 -13.30 9.33 29.41
N LEU A 95 -14.18 9.66 28.46
CA LEU A 95 -15.62 9.40 28.55
C LEU A 95 -15.98 7.95 28.23
N THR A 96 -15.22 7.30 27.35
CA THR A 96 -15.52 5.95 26.82
C THR A 96 -14.63 4.85 27.41
N ALA A 97 -13.61 5.23 28.19
CA ALA A 97 -12.70 4.30 28.87
C ALA A 97 -12.65 4.56 30.39
N PRO A 98 -13.60 4.04 31.18
CA PRO A 98 -13.59 4.15 32.64
C PRO A 98 -12.29 3.53 33.19
N GLY A 99 -11.43 4.37 33.76
CA GLY A 99 -10.11 3.99 34.26
C GLY A 99 -8.93 4.43 33.40
N ALA A 100 -9.12 5.02 32.22
CA ALA A 100 -8.03 5.59 31.41
C ALA A 100 -7.25 6.67 32.17
N ALA A 101 -7.95 7.56 32.89
CA ALA A 101 -7.32 8.57 33.76
C ALA A 101 -6.47 7.93 34.88
N ILE A 102 -7.00 6.89 35.53
CA ILE A 102 -6.30 6.16 36.59
C ILE A 102 -5.06 5.46 36.02
N ASN A 103 -5.18 4.79 34.88
CA ASN A 103 -4.06 4.11 34.23
C ASN A 103 -2.99 5.10 33.77
N LEU A 104 -3.38 6.25 33.22
CA LEU A 104 -2.45 7.32 32.86
C LEU A 104 -1.71 7.86 34.11
N LEU A 105 -2.41 8.01 35.23
CA LEU A 105 -1.80 8.39 36.50
C LEU A 105 -0.85 7.31 37.03
N ARG A 106 -1.20 6.02 36.89
CA ARG A 106 -0.35 4.88 37.27
C ARG A 106 0.94 4.80 36.45
N LEU A 107 0.93 5.27 35.21
CA LEU A 107 2.13 5.37 34.39
C LEU A 107 3.07 6.47 34.87
N ARG A 108 2.58 7.53 35.53
CA ARG A 108 3.42 8.67 35.95
C ARG A 108 4.34 8.32 37.11
N SER A 109 5.52 8.92 37.08
CA SER A 109 6.51 8.88 38.17
C SER A 109 6.91 10.30 38.58
N LYS A 110 7.45 10.44 39.78
CA LYS A 110 8.18 11.66 40.20
C LYS A 110 9.65 11.62 39.78
N THR A 111 10.17 10.43 39.51
CA THR A 111 11.56 10.21 39.09
C THR A 111 11.61 9.82 37.62
N PRO A 112 12.64 10.28 36.86
CA PRO A 112 12.91 9.80 35.51
C PRO A 112 13.09 8.28 35.48
N TYR A 113 12.57 7.63 34.43
CA TYR A 113 12.65 6.17 34.29
C TYR A 113 14.10 5.65 34.27
N GLU A 114 15.03 6.44 33.72
CA GLU A 114 16.46 6.12 33.64
C GLU A 114 17.13 5.86 34.99
N ALA A 115 16.54 6.34 36.10
CA ALA A 115 17.05 6.07 37.44
C ALA A 115 16.84 4.61 37.87
N THR A 116 15.93 3.87 37.21
CA THR A 116 15.62 2.46 37.50
C THR A 116 16.43 1.48 36.65
N LEU A 117 17.16 1.99 35.65
CA LEU A 117 17.89 1.17 34.68
C LEU A 117 19.26 0.73 35.21
N ALA A 118 19.67 -0.47 34.80
CA ALA A 118 21.04 -0.95 34.99
C ALA A 118 22.04 0.01 34.29
N PRO A 119 23.30 0.14 34.78
CA PRO A 119 24.24 1.16 34.31
C PRO A 119 24.45 1.22 32.80
N ALA A 120 24.60 0.06 32.13
CA ALA A 120 24.80 0.00 30.69
C ALA A 120 23.58 0.52 29.90
N LEU A 121 22.38 0.08 30.28
CA LEU A 121 21.14 0.50 29.62
C LEU A 121 20.82 1.97 29.91
N LYS A 122 21.12 2.43 31.13
CA LYS A 122 21.02 3.85 31.50
C LYS A 122 21.91 4.71 30.60
N ALA A 123 23.15 4.30 30.34
CA ALA A 123 24.07 5.06 29.48
C ALA A 123 23.52 5.19 28.04
N ARG A 124 23.02 4.09 27.46
CA ARG A 124 22.35 4.10 26.15
C ARG A 124 21.14 5.04 26.14
N PHE A 125 20.27 4.91 27.13
CA PHE A 125 19.08 5.75 27.27
C PHE A 125 19.43 7.24 27.35
N VAL A 126 20.36 7.61 28.22
CA VAL A 126 20.83 8.99 28.39
C VAL A 126 21.42 9.53 27.08
N ALA A 127 22.22 8.73 26.37
CA ALA A 127 22.80 9.13 25.08
C ALA A 127 21.71 9.41 24.03
N VAL A 128 20.70 8.54 23.90
CA VAL A 128 19.59 8.73 22.94
C VAL A 128 18.76 9.95 23.29
N ARG A 129 18.32 10.13 24.55
CA ARG A 129 17.50 11.30 24.91
C ARG A 129 18.25 12.61 24.76
N THR A 130 19.55 12.61 25.03
CA THR A 130 20.40 13.81 24.94
C THR A 130 20.62 14.19 23.49
N ARG A 131 20.92 13.21 22.61
CA ARG A 131 20.97 13.40 21.15
C ARG A 131 19.63 13.90 20.59
N SER A 132 18.51 13.52 21.20
CA SER A 132 17.17 13.99 20.84
C SER A 132 16.79 15.34 21.47
N GLY A 133 17.69 15.96 22.25
CA GLY A 133 17.49 17.26 22.90
C GLY A 133 16.44 17.25 24.02
N LYS A 134 16.24 16.11 24.68
CA LYS A 134 15.18 15.94 25.69
C LYS A 134 15.75 15.81 27.11
N PRO A 135 15.14 16.50 28.09
CA PRO A 135 15.55 16.41 29.48
C PRO A 135 15.00 15.13 30.13
N PRO A 136 15.59 14.65 31.23
CA PRO A 136 15.20 13.38 31.85
C PRO A 136 13.75 13.37 32.38
N GLU A 137 13.20 14.52 32.78
CA GLU A 137 11.84 14.68 33.31
C GLU A 137 10.75 14.32 32.29
N ARG A 138 11.06 14.42 30.98
CA ARG A 138 10.19 13.95 29.89
C ARG A 138 9.82 12.47 30.08
N TYR A 139 10.71 11.70 30.68
CA TYR A 139 10.59 10.26 30.89
C TYR A 139 10.21 9.91 32.33
N ALA A 140 9.51 10.81 33.04
CA ALA A 140 8.99 10.58 34.38
C ALA A 140 7.80 9.59 34.38
N THR A 141 8.10 8.34 34.06
CA THR A 141 7.17 7.20 34.05
C THR A 141 7.72 6.03 34.84
N LYS A 142 6.84 5.17 35.35
CA LYS A 142 7.22 3.92 36.03
C LYS A 142 7.25 2.71 35.09
N ASN A 143 6.96 2.89 33.81
CA ASN A 143 6.73 1.81 32.85
C ASN A 143 7.70 1.92 31.66
N GLY A 144 8.48 0.86 31.42
CA GLY A 144 9.52 0.85 30.38
C GLY A 144 8.98 0.88 28.96
N LEU A 145 7.80 0.30 28.71
CA LEU A 145 7.14 0.39 27.41
C LEU A 145 6.71 1.83 27.11
N ALA A 146 6.16 2.53 28.10
CA ALA A 146 5.83 3.95 27.97
C ALA A 146 7.08 4.81 27.76
N ALA A 147 8.17 4.53 28.50
CA ALA A 147 9.44 5.23 28.31
C ALA A 147 10.02 5.02 26.90
N GLY A 148 9.98 3.78 26.39
CA GLY A 148 10.41 3.45 25.04
C GLY A 148 9.60 4.15 23.96
N LEU A 149 8.26 4.18 24.09
CA LEU A 149 7.38 4.88 23.14
C LEU A 149 7.69 6.39 23.09
N ILE A 150 7.87 7.03 24.25
CA ILE A 150 8.24 8.45 24.32
C ILE A 150 9.64 8.67 23.69
N LEU A 151 10.59 7.78 23.96
CA LEU A 151 11.95 7.88 23.45
C LEU A 151 12.00 7.78 21.92
N VAL A 152 11.28 6.82 21.33
CA VAL A 152 11.19 6.67 19.87
C VAL A 152 10.50 7.86 19.23
N ASP A 153 9.40 8.37 19.82
CA ASP A 153 8.73 9.58 19.33
C ASP A 153 9.69 10.78 19.33
N ASP A 154 10.40 11.00 20.43
CA ASP A 154 11.37 12.10 20.56
C ASP A 154 12.54 11.96 19.58
N TYR A 155 13.09 10.75 19.41
CA TYR A 155 14.13 10.45 18.43
C TYR A 155 13.65 10.70 17.00
N ARG A 156 12.46 10.20 16.64
CA ARG A 156 11.86 10.39 15.30
C ARG A 156 11.65 11.88 15.05
N GLN A 157 11.14 12.64 16.02
CA GLN A 157 10.97 14.08 15.90
C GLN A 157 12.29 14.81 15.69
N ALA A 158 13.32 14.50 16.50
CA ALA A 158 14.66 15.08 16.38
C ALA A 158 15.30 14.77 15.02
N SER A 159 15.04 13.57 14.48
CA SER A 159 15.53 13.11 13.18
C SER A 159 14.69 13.58 11.98
N GLN A 160 13.67 14.44 12.22
CA GLN A 160 12.71 14.90 11.22
C GLN A 160 11.99 13.74 10.51
N LEU A 161 11.58 12.72 11.25
CA LEU A 161 10.79 11.60 10.75
C LEU A 161 9.30 11.77 11.14
N THR A 162 8.42 11.15 10.35
CA THR A 162 6.96 11.26 10.45
C THR A 162 6.27 10.09 9.74
N ALA A 163 5.10 9.68 10.25
CA ALA A 163 4.22 8.70 9.61
C ALA A 163 3.11 9.34 8.77
N ALA A 164 2.98 10.68 8.82
CA ALA A 164 1.73 11.36 8.47
C ALA A 164 1.76 12.10 7.12
N ASP A 165 2.92 12.30 6.52
CA ASP A 165 3.10 13.29 5.45
C ASP A 165 2.35 12.96 4.14
N PRO A 166 2.29 11.70 3.67
CA PRO A 166 1.49 11.36 2.50
C PRO A 166 -0.01 11.59 2.75
N ALA A 167 -0.53 11.14 3.90
CA ALA A 167 -1.93 11.32 4.27
C ALA A 167 -2.31 12.80 4.43
N LYS A 168 -1.44 13.64 5.01
CA LYS A 168 -1.64 15.10 5.08
C LYS A 168 -1.69 15.74 3.69
N THR A 169 -0.79 15.34 2.79
CA THR A 169 -0.75 15.83 1.41
C THR A 169 -2.01 15.45 0.65
N ILE A 170 -2.41 14.17 0.70
CA ILE A 170 -3.63 13.66 0.06
C ILE A 170 -4.86 14.40 0.60
N ARG A 171 -4.98 14.54 1.93
CA ARG A 171 -6.08 15.27 2.57
C ARG A 171 -6.18 16.71 2.07
N ARG A 172 -5.05 17.43 2.02
CA ARG A 172 -4.99 18.81 1.54
C ARG A 172 -5.48 18.89 0.08
N LEU A 173 -5.00 18.00 -0.79
CA LEU A 173 -5.37 17.98 -2.20
C LEU A 173 -6.83 17.56 -2.43
N ALA A 174 -7.35 16.63 -1.62
CA ALA A 174 -8.74 16.20 -1.64
C ALA A 174 -9.68 17.34 -1.18
N LYS A 175 -9.34 18.02 -0.09
CA LYS A 175 -10.09 19.16 0.43
C LYS A 175 -10.14 20.31 -0.57
N ALA A 176 -9.02 20.63 -1.22
CA ALA A 176 -8.97 21.66 -2.26
C ALA A 176 -9.93 21.36 -3.43
N ARG A 177 -10.18 20.08 -3.72
CA ARG A 177 -11.12 19.61 -4.75
C ARG A 177 -12.52 19.27 -4.23
N LYS A 178 -12.80 19.53 -2.95
CA LYS A 178 -14.07 19.21 -2.28
C LYS A 178 -14.44 17.72 -2.35
N ILE A 179 -13.45 16.83 -2.43
CA ILE A 179 -13.67 15.38 -2.46
C ILE A 179 -13.96 14.90 -1.04
N LYS A 180 -14.99 14.06 -0.88
CA LYS A 180 -15.35 13.49 0.41
C LYS A 180 -14.18 12.67 0.97
N THR A 181 -13.75 12.98 2.17
CA THR A 181 -12.68 12.24 2.87
C THR A 181 -13.30 11.37 3.96
N GLU A 182 -12.92 10.08 3.98
CA GLU A 182 -13.34 9.11 4.98
C GLU A 182 -12.15 8.78 5.89
N GLU A 183 -12.39 8.94 7.19
CA GLU A 183 -11.42 8.74 8.27
C GLU A 183 -12.12 8.13 9.47
N LYS A 184 -11.35 7.41 10.28
CA LYS A 184 -11.85 6.78 11.48
C LYS A 184 -10.83 6.91 12.60
N SER A 185 -11.30 7.39 13.75
CA SER A 185 -10.53 7.42 14.99
C SER A 185 -10.95 6.27 15.90
N TYR A 186 -9.99 5.68 16.60
CA TYR A 186 -10.20 4.58 17.52
C TYR A 186 -9.81 4.97 18.93
N ASP A 187 -10.71 4.73 19.89
CA ASP A 187 -10.37 4.89 21.30
C ASP A 187 -9.49 3.73 21.77
N VAL A 188 -8.26 4.05 22.14
CA VAL A 188 -7.28 3.10 22.69
C VAL A 188 -7.17 3.18 24.21
N GLY A 189 -8.05 3.93 24.88
CA GLY A 189 -8.08 4.07 26.34
C GLY A 189 -8.17 2.73 27.08
N GLY A 190 -8.89 1.76 26.51
CA GLY A 190 -8.97 0.39 27.06
C GLY A 190 -7.63 -0.38 27.00
N LEU A 191 -6.76 -0.07 26.04
CA LEU A 191 -5.44 -0.70 25.91
C LEU A 191 -4.43 -0.16 26.92
N LEU A 192 -4.64 1.04 27.47
CA LEU A 192 -3.77 1.61 28.51
C LEU A 192 -3.67 0.69 29.74
N GLY A 193 -4.78 0.02 30.09
CA GLY A 193 -4.77 -0.94 31.18
C GLY A 193 -3.90 -2.17 30.91
N GLN A 194 -3.70 -2.54 29.65
CA GLN A 194 -2.81 -3.64 29.25
C GLN A 194 -1.35 -3.20 29.23
N VAL A 195 -1.08 -1.97 28.75
CA VAL A 195 0.25 -1.35 28.83
C VAL A 195 0.74 -1.27 30.28
N VAL A 196 -0.10 -0.80 31.20
CA VAL A 196 0.23 -0.70 32.64
C VAL A 196 0.57 -2.07 33.24
N ARG A 197 -0.08 -3.15 32.79
CA ARG A 197 0.10 -4.51 33.31
C ARG A 197 1.17 -5.33 32.58
N THR A 198 1.84 -4.75 31.59
CA THR A 198 2.89 -5.45 30.85
C THR A 198 3.99 -5.88 31.82
N PRO A 199 4.47 -7.15 31.81
CA PRO A 199 5.50 -7.61 32.74
C PRO A 199 6.81 -6.82 32.61
N PRO A 200 7.58 -6.59 33.70
CA PRO A 200 8.82 -5.79 33.64
C PRO A 200 9.84 -6.27 32.61
N ALA A 201 10.01 -7.58 32.46
CA ALA A 201 10.91 -8.15 31.45
C ALA A 201 10.50 -7.78 30.01
N ALA A 202 9.20 -7.82 29.70
CA ALA A 202 8.67 -7.41 28.41
C ALA A 202 8.78 -5.89 28.20
N GLN A 203 8.58 -5.09 29.26
CA GLN A 203 8.80 -3.64 29.19
C GLN A 203 10.26 -3.30 28.86
N LEU A 204 11.21 -4.01 29.47
CA LEU A 204 12.64 -3.82 29.21
C LEU A 204 13.05 -4.25 27.80
N ALA A 205 12.56 -5.40 27.32
CA ALA A 205 12.81 -5.85 25.95
C ALA A 205 12.31 -4.83 24.92
N CYS A 206 11.11 -4.30 25.14
CA CYS A 206 10.55 -3.24 24.32
C CYS A 206 11.34 -1.92 24.37
N LEU A 207 11.89 -1.57 25.54
CA LEU A 207 12.77 -0.42 25.65
C LEU A 207 14.08 -0.64 24.89
N ASP A 208 14.60 -1.87 24.89
CA ASP A 208 15.82 -2.22 24.15
C ASP A 208 15.60 -2.07 22.62
N ASP A 209 14.47 -2.56 22.10
CA ASP A 209 14.08 -2.35 20.69
C ASP A 209 13.96 -0.86 20.33
N ALA A 210 13.47 -0.03 21.27
CA ALA A 210 13.41 1.42 21.10
C ALA A 210 14.80 2.07 21.02
N LEU A 211 15.75 1.58 21.82
CA LEU A 211 17.13 2.05 21.82
C LEU A 211 17.84 1.61 20.54
N ASP A 212 17.67 0.36 20.12
CA ASP A 212 18.22 -0.17 18.87
C ASP A 212 17.76 0.66 17.67
N GLU A 213 16.46 0.99 17.58
CA GLU A 213 15.95 1.87 16.51
C GLU A 213 16.61 3.25 16.54
N ALA A 214 16.73 3.86 17.72
CA ALA A 214 17.29 5.20 17.86
C ALA A 214 18.82 5.25 17.65
N GLU A 215 19.52 4.16 17.92
CA GLU A 215 20.95 3.98 17.71
C GLU A 215 21.28 3.66 16.25
N ALA A 216 20.45 2.86 15.57
CA ALA A 216 20.57 2.61 14.14
C ALA A 216 20.40 3.90 13.30
N GLY A 217 19.66 4.86 13.82
CA GLY A 217 19.49 6.18 13.22
C GLY A 217 18.61 6.19 11.96
N PRO A 218 18.41 7.36 11.33
CA PRO A 218 17.33 7.54 10.36
C PRO A 218 17.64 7.03 8.95
N SER A 219 18.85 6.48 8.73
CA SER A 219 19.36 6.19 7.39
C SER A 219 18.50 5.14 6.66
N THR A 220 18.07 4.10 7.35
CA THR A 220 17.24 3.02 6.80
C THR A 220 15.85 3.54 6.43
N ALA A 221 15.22 4.33 7.31
CA ALA A 221 13.93 4.97 7.01
C ALA A 221 14.04 5.94 5.82
N ARG A 222 15.14 6.71 5.72
CA ARG A 222 15.39 7.60 4.58
C ARG A 222 15.53 6.85 3.25
N ARG A 223 16.31 5.77 3.22
CA ARG A 223 16.48 4.95 2.00
C ARG A 223 15.17 4.31 1.56
N ALA A 224 14.42 3.74 2.50
CA ALA A 224 13.12 3.13 2.20
C ALA A 224 12.09 4.16 1.73
N ALA A 225 12.08 5.35 2.33
CA ALA A 225 11.19 6.42 1.90
C ALA A 225 11.56 6.96 0.52
N GLN A 226 12.85 7.04 0.19
CA GLN A 226 13.31 7.38 -1.16
C GLN A 226 12.89 6.31 -2.18
N ALA A 227 13.12 5.02 -1.87
CA ALA A 227 12.66 3.92 -2.71
C ALA A 227 11.13 3.96 -2.92
N TRP A 228 10.36 4.30 -1.88
CA TRP A 228 8.93 4.56 -2.01
C TRP A 228 8.62 5.72 -2.96
N ALA A 229 9.33 6.84 -2.86
CA ALA A 229 9.14 8.00 -3.74
C ALA A 229 9.48 7.67 -5.21
N ASP A 230 10.42 6.75 -5.43
CA ASP A 230 10.87 6.31 -6.75
C ASP A 230 10.04 5.14 -7.32
N GLY A 231 9.08 4.61 -6.55
CA GLY A 231 8.27 3.46 -6.94
C GLY A 231 8.98 2.10 -6.83
N ASP A 232 10.17 2.04 -6.21
CA ASP A 232 10.84 0.79 -5.84
C ASP A 232 10.17 0.16 -4.61
N VAL A 233 9.22 -0.73 -4.88
CA VAL A 233 8.48 -1.47 -3.84
C VAL A 233 9.41 -2.30 -2.95
N ARG A 234 10.47 -2.90 -3.51
CA ARG A 234 11.37 -3.76 -2.71
C ARG A 234 12.18 -2.93 -1.74
N GLY A 235 12.77 -1.83 -2.22
CA GLY A 235 13.49 -0.88 -1.36
C GLY A 235 12.57 -0.23 -0.32
N ALA A 236 11.32 0.10 -0.69
CA ALA A 236 10.35 0.67 0.23
C ALA A 236 9.99 -0.27 1.40
N LEU A 237 9.98 -1.57 1.14
CA LEU A 237 9.70 -2.61 2.15
C LEU A 237 10.93 -3.00 2.98
N ALA A 238 12.12 -2.50 2.64
CA ALA A 238 13.35 -2.82 3.35
C ALA A 238 13.52 -2.06 4.67
N ALA A 239 12.63 -1.10 4.98
CA ALA A 239 12.64 -0.44 6.29
C ALA A 239 12.40 -1.45 7.41
N GLU A 240 13.32 -1.48 8.38
CA GLU A 240 13.09 -2.23 9.60
C GLU A 240 11.92 -1.64 10.38
N ARG A 241 11.07 -2.53 10.91
CA ARG A 241 9.95 -2.14 11.77
C ARG A 241 10.39 -1.60 13.15
N GLY A 242 11.67 -1.72 13.51
CA GLY A 242 12.22 -1.20 14.77
C GLY A 242 11.35 -1.53 15.99
N PHE A 243 11.00 -0.49 16.75
CA PHE A 243 10.12 -0.54 17.92
C PHE A 243 8.68 -0.98 17.61
N GLU A 244 8.22 -0.87 16.36
CA GLU A 244 6.88 -1.35 15.96
C GLU A 244 6.76 -2.87 16.13
N LYS A 245 7.87 -3.62 16.10
CA LYS A 245 7.88 -5.06 16.41
C LYS A 245 7.39 -5.32 17.84
N CYS A 246 7.94 -4.59 18.81
CA CYS A 246 7.48 -4.65 20.19
C CYS A 246 6.00 -4.22 20.29
N LEU A 247 5.61 -3.09 19.69
CA LEU A 247 4.23 -2.61 19.78
C LEU A 247 3.23 -3.63 19.22
N ALA A 248 3.57 -4.31 18.13
CA ALA A 248 2.74 -5.36 17.55
C ALA A 248 2.58 -6.58 18.47
N SER A 249 3.54 -6.82 19.36
CA SER A 249 3.49 -7.89 20.37
C SER A 249 2.76 -7.52 21.66
N ALA A 250 2.45 -6.24 21.87
CA ALA A 250 1.75 -5.79 23.06
C ALA A 250 0.34 -6.41 23.14
N PRO A 251 -0.16 -6.75 24.34
CA PRO A 251 -1.51 -7.30 24.47
C PRO A 251 -2.54 -6.37 23.82
N GLY A 252 -3.48 -6.95 23.09
CA GLY A 252 -4.53 -6.23 22.36
C GLY A 252 -4.07 -5.54 21.06
N ALA A 253 -2.77 -5.35 20.81
CA ALA A 253 -2.27 -4.68 19.62
C ALA A 253 -2.64 -5.40 18.32
N LEU A 254 -2.47 -6.73 18.27
CA LEU A 254 -2.88 -7.53 17.10
C LEU A 254 -4.38 -7.46 16.81
N ALA A 255 -5.21 -7.44 17.86
CA ALA A 255 -6.66 -7.33 17.69
C ALA A 255 -7.06 -5.95 17.17
N LEU A 256 -6.41 -4.89 17.68
CA LEU A 256 -6.60 -3.53 17.20
C LEU A 256 -6.16 -3.36 15.74
N ASP A 257 -4.99 -3.88 15.39
CA ASP A 257 -4.45 -3.85 14.03
C ASP A 257 -5.38 -4.59 13.06
N ARG A 258 -5.80 -5.82 13.39
CA ARG A 258 -6.80 -6.56 12.60
C ARG A 258 -8.09 -5.76 12.40
N ARG A 259 -8.55 -5.06 13.43
CA ARG A 259 -9.73 -4.20 13.35
C ARG A 259 -9.52 -3.03 12.39
N PHE A 260 -8.38 -2.32 12.47
CA PHE A 260 -8.05 -1.23 11.55
C PHE A 260 -8.12 -1.68 10.10
N LYS A 261 -7.52 -2.83 9.80
CA LYS A 261 -7.47 -3.40 8.45
C LYS A 261 -8.82 -3.90 7.97
N ALA A 262 -9.56 -4.61 8.82
CA ALA A 262 -10.91 -5.06 8.49
C ALA A 262 -11.82 -3.87 8.16
N ASP A 263 -11.78 -2.82 8.99
CA ASP A 263 -12.55 -1.60 8.76
C ASP A 263 -12.12 -0.86 7.48
N GLN A 264 -10.81 -0.75 7.22
CA GLN A 264 -10.28 -0.14 5.99
C GLN A 264 -10.70 -0.93 4.73
N ALA A 265 -10.60 -2.26 4.78
CA ALA A 265 -11.01 -3.13 3.69
C ALA A 265 -12.53 -3.04 3.45
N ALA A 266 -13.33 -2.97 4.52
CA ALA A 266 -14.77 -2.77 4.42
C ALA A 266 -15.11 -1.41 3.80
N ALA A 267 -14.38 -0.34 4.12
CA ALA A 267 -14.56 0.98 3.50
C ALA A 267 -14.22 0.95 2.00
N ILE A 268 -13.14 0.27 1.60
CA ILE A 268 -12.79 0.04 0.18
C ILE A 268 -13.89 -0.76 -0.53
N ALA A 269 -14.33 -1.87 0.05
CA ALA A 269 -15.40 -2.70 -0.53
C ALA A 269 -16.73 -1.94 -0.66
N LYS A 270 -17.06 -1.08 0.32
CA LYS A 270 -18.22 -0.19 0.25
C LYS A 270 -18.08 0.86 -0.85
N ALA A 271 -16.89 1.42 -1.03
CA ALA A 271 -16.61 2.39 -2.09
C ALA A 271 -16.77 1.76 -3.49
N LEU A 272 -16.30 0.53 -3.69
CA LEU A 272 -16.48 -0.23 -4.92
C LEU A 272 -17.97 -0.48 -5.25
N LYS A 273 -18.79 -0.80 -4.24
CA LYS A 273 -20.25 -0.97 -4.44
C LYS A 273 -21.03 0.33 -4.67
N THR A 274 -20.41 1.47 -4.41
CA THR A 274 -21.08 2.76 -4.62
C THR A 274 -20.87 3.13 -6.07
N LEU A 275 -21.87 2.83 -6.91
CA LEU A 275 -21.91 3.27 -8.30
C LEU A 275 -21.43 4.73 -8.37
N ALA A 276 -20.52 5.01 -9.29
CA ALA A 276 -20.24 6.38 -9.64
C ALA A 276 -21.57 7.01 -10.07
N THR A 277 -22.19 7.80 -9.20
CA THR A 277 -23.27 8.69 -9.62
C THR A 277 -22.69 9.48 -10.78
N PRO A 278 -23.31 9.49 -11.98
CA PRO A 278 -22.75 10.21 -13.11
C PRO A 278 -22.69 11.70 -12.75
N SER A 279 -21.54 12.17 -12.28
CA SER A 279 -21.26 13.59 -12.28
C SER A 279 -21.19 13.96 -13.75
N SER A 280 -22.12 14.82 -14.19
CA SER A 280 -22.24 15.41 -15.52
C SER A 280 -20.91 15.49 -16.28
N TRP A 281 -20.56 14.42 -16.97
CA TRP A 281 -19.51 14.38 -17.96
C TRP A 281 -20.14 13.64 -19.12
N SER A 282 -20.28 14.35 -20.24
CA SER A 282 -20.87 13.80 -21.45
C SER A 282 -20.20 12.47 -21.80
N PRO A 283 -20.95 11.41 -22.14
CA PRO A 283 -20.34 10.22 -22.67
C PRO A 283 -19.60 10.59 -23.95
N ALA A 284 -18.34 10.14 -24.07
CA ALA A 284 -17.68 10.08 -25.36
C ALA A 284 -18.60 9.35 -26.37
N PRO A 285 -18.62 9.77 -27.66
CA PRO A 285 -19.53 9.19 -28.62
C PRO A 285 -19.31 7.68 -28.72
N ALA A 286 -20.42 6.94 -28.69
CA ALA A 286 -20.46 5.49 -28.76
C ALA A 286 -19.62 4.97 -29.95
N ALA A 287 -18.62 4.14 -29.65
CA ALA A 287 -18.00 3.30 -30.67
C ALA A 287 -19.07 2.31 -31.18
N GLY A 288 -19.29 2.31 -32.50
CA GLY A 288 -20.26 1.44 -33.17
C GLY A 288 -19.98 -0.05 -32.98
N PRO A 289 -20.94 -0.91 -33.35
CA PRO A 289 -20.90 -2.34 -33.02
C PRO A 289 -19.79 -3.03 -33.81
N GLY A 290 -18.75 -3.49 -33.12
CA GLY A 290 -17.60 -4.13 -33.74
C GLY A 290 -16.83 -5.03 -32.78
N ARG A 291 -17.30 -6.28 -32.66
CA ARG A 291 -16.59 -7.50 -32.26
C ARG A 291 -16.13 -7.63 -30.79
N CYS A 292 -16.92 -8.37 -30.03
CA CYS A 292 -16.44 -9.21 -28.94
C CYS A 292 -15.65 -10.39 -29.50
N ALA A 293 -14.38 -10.57 -29.12
CA ALA A 293 -13.72 -11.88 -29.06
C ALA A 293 -12.43 -11.76 -28.23
N GLY A 294 -12.33 -12.53 -27.14
CA GLY A 294 -11.06 -12.76 -26.44
C GLY A 294 -11.06 -12.67 -24.92
N SER A 295 -12.20 -12.78 -24.22
CA SER A 295 -12.20 -13.04 -22.78
C SER A 295 -12.88 -14.37 -22.51
N ALA A 296 -12.12 -15.33 -21.97
CA ALA A 296 -12.68 -16.53 -21.37
C ALA A 296 -13.62 -16.11 -20.24
N ALA A 297 -14.91 -16.10 -20.54
CA ALA A 297 -15.97 -15.85 -19.58
C ALA A 297 -16.02 -17.01 -18.58
N ILE A 298 -15.85 -16.73 -17.30
CA ILE A 298 -16.37 -17.60 -16.25
C ILE A 298 -17.68 -16.96 -15.81
N ALA A 299 -18.76 -17.34 -16.49
CA ALA A 299 -20.11 -17.00 -16.08
C ALA A 299 -20.62 -18.03 -15.05
N GLY A 300 -21.14 -17.53 -13.93
CA GLY A 300 -22.07 -18.24 -13.06
C GLY A 300 -21.48 -19.06 -11.92
N VAL A 301 -21.16 -18.42 -10.78
CA VAL A 301 -21.14 -19.12 -9.48
C VAL A 301 -21.60 -18.18 -8.36
N ARG A 302 -22.53 -18.64 -7.52
CA ARG A 302 -23.12 -17.90 -6.38
C ARG A 302 -22.17 -17.88 -5.17
N GLY A 303 -22.14 -16.73 -4.48
CA GLY A 303 -22.04 -16.58 -3.03
C GLY A 303 -20.71 -16.91 -2.33
N GLU A 304 -20.21 -18.13 -2.44
CA GLU A 304 -19.14 -18.64 -1.56
C GLU A 304 -17.93 -19.24 -2.31
N ASP A 305 -18.12 -19.77 -3.52
CA ASP A 305 -17.03 -20.39 -4.30
C ASP A 305 -16.06 -19.38 -4.97
N ALA A 306 -16.45 -18.12 -5.07
CA ALA A 306 -15.60 -17.04 -5.61
C ALA A 306 -14.39 -16.77 -4.69
N TRP A 307 -14.53 -16.95 -3.37
CA TRP A 307 -13.48 -16.69 -2.39
C TRP A 307 -12.37 -17.75 -2.40
N ARG A 308 -12.71 -19.01 -2.69
CA ARG A 308 -11.72 -20.10 -2.84
C ARG A 308 -10.90 -19.98 -4.12
N ARG A 309 -11.49 -19.50 -5.22
CA ARG A 309 -10.79 -19.35 -6.52
C ARG A 309 -9.91 -18.09 -6.61
N LEU A 310 -10.26 -17.01 -5.91
CA LEU A 310 -9.40 -15.81 -5.77
C LEU A 310 -8.08 -16.12 -5.03
N GLY A 311 -8.11 -16.99 -4.01
CA GLY A 311 -6.88 -17.49 -3.36
C GLY A 311 -5.99 -18.35 -4.28
N CYS A 312 -6.60 -19.05 -5.24
CA CYS A 312 -5.89 -19.91 -6.19
C CYS A 312 -5.24 -19.11 -7.34
N LEU A 313 -5.89 -18.05 -7.83
CA LEU A 313 -5.36 -17.15 -8.87
C LEU A 313 -4.17 -16.29 -8.40
N ILE A 314 -4.16 -15.89 -7.12
CA ILE A 314 -3.00 -15.21 -6.49
C ILE A 314 -1.79 -16.16 -6.41
N SER A 315 -2.03 -17.45 -6.20
CA SER A 315 -0.99 -18.48 -6.11
C SER A 315 -0.41 -18.88 -7.48
N LEU A 316 -1.19 -18.78 -8.57
CA LEU A 316 -0.74 -19.12 -9.92
C LEU A 316 0.17 -18.04 -10.54
N ASN A 317 -0.14 -16.76 -10.31
CA ASN A 317 0.68 -15.65 -10.82
C ASN A 317 2.06 -15.56 -10.13
N ALA A 318 2.17 -15.99 -8.86
CA ALA A 318 3.44 -16.10 -8.17
C ALA A 318 4.35 -17.19 -8.76
N ARG A 319 3.79 -18.31 -9.26
CA ARG A 319 4.57 -19.36 -9.95
C ARG A 319 5.04 -18.92 -11.34
N GLN A 320 4.21 -18.19 -12.09
CA GLN A 320 4.59 -17.73 -13.42
C GLN A 320 5.65 -16.62 -13.41
N ALA A 321 5.71 -15.82 -12.33
CA ALA A 321 6.73 -14.78 -12.15
C ALA A 321 8.12 -15.33 -11.73
N LEU A 322 8.19 -16.55 -11.18
CA LEU A 322 9.44 -17.21 -10.78
C LEU A 322 10.03 -18.16 -11.85
N ALA A 323 9.32 -18.39 -12.96
CA ALA A 323 9.71 -19.35 -14.00
C ALA A 323 10.43 -18.73 -15.22
N ARG A 324 10.86 -17.46 -15.17
CA ARG A 324 11.61 -16.82 -16.27
C ARG A 324 12.97 -16.29 -15.81
N GLN A 325 13.91 -17.21 -15.59
CA GLN A 325 15.35 -16.98 -15.73
C GLN A 325 15.91 -18.01 -16.71
N PRO A 326 16.78 -17.66 -17.66
CA PRO A 326 17.44 -18.63 -18.50
C PRO A 326 18.78 -19.04 -17.88
N ALA A 327 18.97 -20.32 -17.56
CA ALA A 327 20.29 -20.93 -17.47
C ALA A 327 20.20 -22.46 -17.57
N GLY A 328 20.87 -23.02 -18.59
CA GLY A 328 21.52 -24.35 -18.54
C GLY A 328 20.65 -25.62 -18.53
N LYS A 329 20.68 -26.37 -19.63
CA LYS A 329 20.39 -27.83 -19.70
C LYS A 329 21.38 -28.63 -18.81
N PRO A 330 21.05 -29.84 -18.30
CA PRO A 330 20.70 -31.01 -19.14
C PRO A 330 19.51 -31.89 -18.68
N ARG A 331 19.08 -32.73 -19.64
CA ARG A 331 18.14 -33.87 -19.55
C ARG A 331 18.67 -34.92 -18.53
N LEU A 332 17.91 -35.84 -17.93
CA LEU A 332 16.98 -36.84 -18.48
C LEU A 332 16.40 -37.64 -17.27
N GLY A 333 15.18 -38.17 -17.34
CA GLY A 333 14.70 -39.18 -16.37
C GLY A 333 13.21 -39.14 -16.10
N ASP A 334 12.46 -39.91 -16.89
CA ASP A 334 11.04 -40.21 -16.71
C ASP A 334 10.76 -40.82 -15.33
N ASN A 335 9.73 -40.34 -14.64
CA ASN A 335 8.96 -41.10 -13.65
C ASN A 335 7.57 -40.47 -13.47
N VAL A 336 6.58 -41.14 -14.02
CA VAL A 336 5.15 -40.90 -13.79
C VAL A 336 4.77 -41.51 -12.44
N TRP A 337 4.18 -40.71 -11.55
CA TRP A 337 3.43 -41.19 -10.37
C TRP A 337 2.10 -40.42 -10.24
N PRO A 338 1.03 -41.09 -9.76
CA PRO A 338 -0.35 -40.64 -9.91
C PRO A 338 -0.70 -39.52 -8.94
N ILE A 339 -1.66 -38.69 -9.36
CA ILE A 339 -2.28 -37.64 -8.56
C ILE A 339 -3.02 -38.32 -7.40
N GLN A 340 -2.38 -38.37 -6.23
CA GLN A 340 -3.08 -38.50 -4.96
C GLN A 340 -3.43 -37.10 -4.46
N ASP A 341 -4.73 -36.89 -4.31
CA ASP A 341 -5.36 -35.73 -3.73
C ASP A 341 -5.08 -35.69 -2.22
N THR A 342 -3.91 -35.19 -1.86
CA THR A 342 -3.63 -34.69 -0.51
C THR A 342 -2.95 -33.35 -0.64
N SER A 343 -3.71 -32.35 -1.10
CA SER A 343 -3.26 -30.96 -0.97
C SER A 343 -3.31 -30.58 0.51
N PRO A 344 -2.18 -30.26 1.16
CA PRO A 344 -2.23 -29.52 2.41
C PRO A 344 -2.91 -28.19 2.11
N VAL A 345 -4.01 -27.90 2.80
CA VAL A 345 -4.55 -26.55 2.88
C VAL A 345 -3.39 -25.65 3.30
N TRP A 346 -2.90 -24.82 2.38
CA TRP A 346 -1.85 -23.86 2.68
C TRP A 346 -2.42 -22.83 3.66
N GLN A 347 -2.25 -23.10 4.95
CA GLN A 347 -2.35 -22.10 5.98
C GLN A 347 -1.12 -21.21 5.80
N GLY A 348 -1.33 -20.06 5.17
CA GLY A 348 -0.28 -19.06 5.08
C GLY A 348 0.26 -18.69 6.46
N PRO A 349 1.50 -18.19 6.55
CA PRO A 349 2.07 -17.80 7.81
C PRO A 349 1.16 -16.79 8.55
N PRO A 350 1.01 -16.89 9.88
CA PRO A 350 0.04 -16.12 10.68
C PRO A 350 0.34 -14.60 10.80
N TRP A 351 1.27 -14.05 10.01
CA TRP A 351 1.87 -12.72 10.17
C TRP A 351 1.73 -11.80 8.95
N TRP A 352 0.68 -12.02 8.16
CA TRP A 352 0.26 -11.09 7.11
C TRP A 352 -0.43 -9.86 7.73
N PRO A 353 0.10 -8.64 7.55
CA PRO A 353 -0.59 -7.42 7.92
C PRO A 353 -1.77 -7.14 6.98
#